data_AF-A0AAV0RJY8-F1
#
_entry.id   AF-A0AAV0RJY8-F1
#
_cell.length_a   1.000
_cell.length_b   1.000
_cell.length_c   1.000
_cell.angle_alpha   90.00
_cell.angle_beta   90.00
_cell.angle_gamma   90.00
#
_symmetry.space_group_name_H-M   'P 1'
#
loop_
_entity.id
_entity.type
_entity.pdbx_description
1 polymer ?
#
loop_
_entity_poly.entity_id
_entity_poly.type
_entity_poly.pdbx_seq_one_letter_code
_entity_poly.pdbx_strand_id
1 'polypeptide(L)'
;MIIRGWAPQVLILDHAAIGALVTHYGWNSTLEGITAGLPMVTWPVMADQFYNEKLVTEVVRIGVSVGGREWSVDGGGTSALRRVMSREVEEVMGMHRRAKALGEMARKAVEEGGSSYFDLSALIEELRSQT
;
A
#
# COMPACT_ATOMS: atom_id res chain seq x y z
N MET A 1 0.08 -16.56 -15.47
CA MET A 1 -1.35 -16.74 -15.14
C MET A 1 -2.05 -15.41 -15.33
N ILE A 2 -3.26 -15.39 -15.91
CA ILE A 2 -4.08 -14.18 -16.03
C ILE A 2 -5.46 -14.53 -15.48
N ILE A 3 -5.93 -13.78 -14.47
CA ILE A 3 -7.28 -13.92 -13.90
C ILE A 3 -8.15 -12.83 -14.52
N ARG A 4 -9.37 -13.16 -14.95
CA ARG A 4 -10.34 -12.21 -15.52
C ARG A 4 -11.50 -12.04 -14.55
N GLY A 5 -11.83 -10.80 -14.21
CA GLY A 5 -12.87 -10.49 -13.23
C GLY A 5 -12.31 -10.40 -11.80
N TRP A 6 -13.05 -10.92 -10.84
CA TRP A 6 -12.66 -10.89 -9.43
C TRP A 6 -11.54 -11.89 -9.14
N ALA A 7 -10.60 -11.48 -8.27
CA ALA A 7 -9.54 -12.34 -7.74
C ALA A 7 -9.57 -12.30 -6.21
N PRO A 8 -9.16 -13.37 -5.52
CA PRO A 8 -9.07 -13.39 -4.06
C PRO A 8 -7.86 -12.56 -3.59
N GLN A 9 -7.94 -11.23 -3.75
CA GLN A 9 -6.82 -10.30 -3.62
C GLN A 9 -6.09 -10.43 -2.28
N VAL A 10 -6.82 -10.47 -1.16
CA VAL A 10 -6.21 -10.61 0.18
C VAL A 10 -5.37 -11.88 0.29
N LEU A 11 -5.88 -13.02 -0.17
CA LEU A 11 -5.15 -14.30 -0.15
C LEU A 11 -3.94 -14.29 -1.08
N ILE A 12 -4.03 -13.59 -2.21
CA ILE A 12 -2.91 -13.42 -3.12
C ILE A 12 -1.82 -12.57 -2.45
N LEU A 13 -2.18 -11.41 -1.90
CA LEU A 13 -1.22 -10.48 -1.28
C LEU A 13 -0.51 -11.08 -0.06
N ASP A 14 -1.18 -11.92 0.71
CA ASP A 14 -0.61 -12.61 1.87
C ASP A 14 0.34 -13.77 1.49
N HIS A 15 0.38 -14.16 0.21
CA HIS A 15 1.20 -15.28 -0.24
C HIS A 15 2.68 -14.88 -0.38
N ALA A 16 3.58 -15.67 0.20
CA ALA A 16 5.04 -15.41 0.23
C ALA A 16 5.72 -15.28 -1.16
N ALA A 17 5.06 -15.72 -2.22
CA ALA A 17 5.53 -15.57 -3.60
C ALA A 17 5.31 -14.16 -4.18
N ILE A 18 4.51 -13.32 -3.53
CA ILE A 18 4.26 -11.95 -3.99
C ILE A 18 5.38 -11.02 -3.52
N GLY A 19 6.01 -10.35 -4.48
CA GLY A 19 7.09 -9.41 -4.23
C GLY A 19 6.67 -7.93 -4.21
N ALA A 20 5.57 -7.58 -4.87
CA ALA A 20 5.09 -6.20 -4.93
C ALA A 20 3.62 -6.14 -5.40
N LEU A 21 2.96 -5.02 -5.12
CA LEU A 21 1.62 -4.69 -5.59
C LEU A 21 1.66 -3.47 -6.54
N VAL A 22 1.12 -3.61 -7.75
CA VAL A 22 0.85 -2.46 -8.62
C VAL A 22 -0.59 -2.01 -8.38
N THR A 23 -0.83 -0.76 -8.03
CA THR A 23 -2.18 -0.27 -7.73
C THR A 23 -2.37 1.21 -8.09
N HIS A 24 -3.62 1.58 -8.31
CA HIS A 24 -4.06 2.94 -8.59
C HIS A 24 -4.04 3.85 -7.36
N TYR A 25 -3.70 3.31 -6.19
CA TYR A 25 -3.44 4.07 -4.96
C TYR A 25 -4.64 4.70 -4.26
N GLY A 26 -5.84 4.17 -4.51
CA GLY A 26 -6.97 4.38 -3.60
C GLY A 26 -6.62 3.86 -2.19
N TRP A 27 -7.12 4.55 -1.16
CA TRP A 27 -6.68 4.32 0.23
C TRP A 27 -6.85 2.87 0.71
N ASN A 28 -7.92 2.19 0.31
CA ASN A 28 -8.13 0.77 0.66
C ASN A 28 -7.02 -0.13 0.12
N SER A 29 -6.65 0.00 -1.16
CA SER A 29 -5.57 -0.79 -1.74
C SER A 29 -4.21 -0.48 -1.12
N THR A 30 -3.99 0.78 -0.73
CA THR A 30 -2.80 1.19 0.01
C THR A 30 -2.73 0.50 1.37
N LEU A 31 -3.83 0.47 2.12
CA LEU A 31 -3.91 -0.21 3.42
C LEU A 31 -3.72 -1.74 3.29
N GLU A 32 -4.28 -2.37 2.26
CA GLU A 32 -4.06 -3.80 2.00
C GLU A 32 -2.59 -4.10 1.69
N GLY A 33 -1.93 -3.29 0.86
CA GLY A 33 -0.50 -3.43 0.57
C GLY A 33 0.39 -3.22 1.79
N ILE A 34 0.08 -2.23 2.63
CA ILE A 34 0.77 -1.98 3.91
C ILE A 34 0.59 -3.17 4.85
N THR A 35 -0.64 -3.64 5.02
CA THR A 35 -0.97 -4.74 5.95
C THR A 35 -0.31 -6.05 5.52
N ALA A 36 -0.23 -6.32 4.22
CA ALA A 36 0.51 -7.46 3.65
C ALA A 36 2.04 -7.28 3.72
N GLY A 37 2.55 -6.11 4.10
CA GLY A 37 3.98 -5.83 4.19
C GLY A 37 4.68 -5.78 2.83
N LEU A 38 3.97 -5.36 1.78
CA LEU A 38 4.47 -5.37 0.40
C LEU A 38 4.90 -3.98 -0.07
N PRO A 39 6.03 -3.88 -0.79
CA PRO A 39 6.32 -2.72 -1.61
C PRO A 39 5.27 -2.51 -2.70
N MET A 40 5.10 -1.26 -3.13
CA MET A 40 4.05 -0.90 -4.07
C MET A 40 4.56 -0.08 -5.27
N VAL A 41 3.90 -0.24 -6.41
CA VAL A 41 4.08 0.61 -7.59
C VAL A 41 2.83 1.46 -7.76
N THR A 42 2.98 2.78 -7.73
CA THR A 42 1.86 3.71 -7.67
C THR A 42 1.49 4.18 -9.08
N TRP A 43 0.22 4.03 -9.44
CA TRP A 43 -0.34 4.48 -10.72
C TRP A 43 -1.61 5.31 -10.49
N PRO A 44 -1.50 6.50 -9.88
CA PRO A 44 -2.66 7.32 -9.55
C PRO A 44 -3.46 7.71 -10.80
N VAL A 45 -4.77 7.79 -10.65
CA VAL A 45 -5.72 8.11 -11.74
C VAL A 45 -6.54 9.35 -11.40
N MET A 46 -7.04 9.48 -10.17
CA MET A 46 -7.95 10.57 -9.79
C MET A 46 -8.00 10.81 -8.27
N ALA A 47 -8.76 11.83 -7.84
CA ALA A 47 -9.08 12.11 -6.44
C ALA A 47 -7.83 12.28 -5.56
N ASP A 48 -7.83 11.67 -4.37
CA ASP A 48 -6.78 11.73 -3.36
C ASP A 48 -5.56 10.86 -3.68
N GLN A 49 -5.60 10.07 -4.76
CA GLN A 49 -4.59 9.06 -5.09
C GLN A 49 -3.19 9.67 -5.30
N PHE A 50 -3.11 10.90 -5.81
CA PHE A 50 -1.84 11.61 -5.97
C PHE A 50 -1.21 11.98 -4.61
N TYR A 51 -2.01 12.26 -3.58
CA TYR A 51 -1.52 12.49 -2.23
C TYR A 51 -1.09 11.18 -1.56
N ASN A 52 -1.87 10.12 -1.75
CA ASN A 52 -1.53 8.79 -1.26
C ASN A 52 -0.23 8.27 -1.89
N GLU A 53 -0.01 8.55 -3.18
CA GLU A 53 1.26 8.28 -3.86
C GLU A 53 2.41 8.97 -3.11
N LYS A 54 2.30 10.27 -2.83
CA LYS A 54 3.35 11.03 -2.11
C LYS A 54 3.64 10.45 -0.73
N LEU A 55 2.59 10.11 0.02
CA LEU A 55 2.75 9.44 1.32
C LEU A 55 3.59 8.17 1.17
N VAL A 56 3.31 7.33 0.17
CA VAL A 56 4.06 6.08 0.02
C VAL A 56 5.43 6.24 -0.59
N THR A 57 5.60 7.04 -1.63
CA THR A 57 6.88 7.16 -2.32
C THR A 57 7.88 8.03 -1.55
N GLU A 58 7.42 9.08 -0.88
CA GLU A 58 8.31 10.09 -0.29
C GLU A 58 8.40 10.01 1.24
N VAL A 59 7.28 9.75 1.92
CA VAL A 59 7.21 9.73 3.39
C VAL A 59 7.58 8.37 3.95
N VAL A 60 6.77 7.34 3.70
CA VAL A 60 7.04 5.99 4.22
C VAL A 60 8.00 5.19 3.34
N ARG A 61 8.24 5.66 2.11
CA ARG A 61 9.24 5.15 1.16
C ARG A 61 9.11 3.65 0.89
N ILE A 62 7.89 3.15 0.76
CA ILE A 62 7.64 1.73 0.43
C ILE A 62 7.17 1.53 -1.00
N GLY A 63 7.23 2.56 -1.85
CA GLY A 63 6.80 2.41 -3.22
C GLY A 63 7.51 3.31 -4.22
N VAL A 64 7.18 3.05 -5.48
CA VAL A 64 7.78 3.70 -6.65
C VAL A 64 6.67 4.20 -7.55
N SER A 65 6.76 5.46 -7.98
CA SER A 65 5.81 6.02 -8.94
C SER A 65 6.11 5.59 -10.36
N VAL A 66 5.05 5.25 -11.09
CA VAL A 66 5.11 5.08 -12.55
C VAL A 66 5.38 6.40 -13.28
N GLY A 67 5.25 7.54 -12.60
CA GLY A 67 5.53 8.87 -13.15
C GLY A 67 4.38 9.47 -13.96
N GLY A 68 3.16 8.92 -13.86
CA GLY A 68 1.98 9.43 -14.52
C GLY A 68 1.46 10.70 -13.86
N ARG A 69 1.71 11.87 -14.46
CA ARG A 69 0.93 13.09 -14.17
C ARG A 69 -0.34 13.18 -14.99
N GLU A 70 -0.48 12.32 -16.00
CA GLU A 70 -1.60 12.24 -16.92
C GLU A 70 -1.81 10.78 -17.34
N TRP A 71 -3.07 10.39 -17.53
CA TRP A 71 -3.45 9.05 -17.99
C TRP A 71 -2.99 8.87 -19.45
N SER A 72 -1.99 8.02 -19.70
CA SER A 72 -1.70 7.53 -21.05
C SER A 72 -1.97 6.03 -21.15
N VAL A 73 -2.95 5.66 -21.96
CA VAL A 73 -3.21 4.27 -22.38
C VAL A 73 -2.11 3.79 -23.34
N ASP A 74 -1.53 4.73 -24.08
CA ASP A 74 -0.45 4.47 -25.03
C ASP A 74 0.92 4.65 -24.36
N GLY A 75 1.44 3.56 -23.79
CA GLY A 75 2.89 3.38 -23.65
C GLY A 75 3.57 3.83 -22.34
N GLY A 76 2.85 4.35 -21.35
CA GLY A 76 3.44 4.74 -20.05
C GLY A 76 3.85 3.57 -19.15
N GLY A 77 3.17 2.43 -19.25
CA GLY A 77 3.37 1.27 -18.36
C GLY A 77 4.73 0.58 -18.50
N THR A 78 5.26 0.49 -19.73
CA THR A 78 6.51 -0.24 -20.00
C THR A 78 7.74 0.49 -19.47
N SER A 79 7.78 1.82 -19.60
CA SER A 79 8.88 2.65 -19.09
C SER A 79 8.89 2.67 -17.55
N ALA A 80 7.71 2.71 -16.93
CA ALA A 80 7.54 2.61 -15.50
C ALA A 80 7.98 1.25 -14.95
N LEU A 81 7.56 0.15 -15.58
CA LEU A 81 7.98 -1.19 -15.19
C LEU A 81 9.50 -1.35 -15.31
N ARG A 82 10.10 -0.84 -16.40
CA ARG A 82 11.56 -0.83 -16.56
C ARG A 82 12.26 -0.06 -15.43
N ARG A 83 11.69 1.07 -15.00
CA ARG A 83 12.21 1.90 -13.89
C ARG A 83 12.17 1.17 -12.55
N VAL A 84 11.14 0.38 -12.30
CA VAL A 84 11.03 -0.47 -11.11
C VAL A 84 12.04 -1.61 -11.17
N MET A 85 12.16 -2.25 -12.33
CA MET A 85 13.04 -3.40 -12.56
C MET A 85 14.53 -3.03 -12.63
N SER A 86 14.87 -1.78 -12.94
CA SER A 86 16.27 -1.30 -13.02
C SER A 86 16.82 -0.78 -11.69
N ARG A 87 16.09 -0.94 -10.58
CA ARG A 87 16.53 -0.47 -9.26
C ARG A 87 17.63 -1.35 -8.69
N GLU A 88 18.47 -0.73 -7.89
CA GLU A 88 19.50 -1.46 -7.17
C GLU A 88 18.87 -2.41 -6.14
N VAL A 89 19.49 -3.58 -5.96
CA VAL A 89 19.01 -4.60 -5.03
C VAL A 89 18.85 -4.05 -3.62
N GLU A 90 19.79 -3.21 -3.17
CA GLU A 90 19.75 -2.64 -1.82
C GLU A 90 18.56 -1.69 -1.64
N GLU A 91 18.20 -0.91 -2.67
CA GLU A 91 17.04 -0.04 -2.63
C GLU A 91 15.74 -0.85 -2.51
N VAL A 92 15.63 -1.93 -3.29
CA VAL A 92 14.49 -2.87 -3.25
C VAL A 92 14.38 -3.55 -1.88
N MET A 93 15.49 -4.07 -1.36
CA MET A 93 15.53 -4.68 -0.03
C MET A 93 15.18 -3.68 1.07
N GLY A 94 15.62 -2.43 0.94
CA GLY A 94 15.23 -1.34 1.84
C GLY A 94 13.73 -1.08 1.85
N MET A 95 13.08 -1.10 0.68
CA MET A 95 11.61 -0.97 0.58
C MET A 95 10.90 -2.15 1.25
N HIS A 96 11.33 -3.38 1.00
CA HIS A 96 10.76 -4.57 1.64
C HIS A 96 10.86 -4.52 3.17
N ARG A 97 12.02 -4.12 3.72
CA ARG A 97 12.20 -4.00 5.17
C ARG A 97 11.23 -2.99 5.78
N ARG A 98 11.06 -1.82 5.16
CA ARG A 98 10.12 -0.80 5.61
C ARG A 98 8.66 -1.27 5.50
N ALA A 99 8.30 -1.90 4.38
CA ALA A 99 6.95 -2.41 4.16
C ALA A 99 6.57 -3.45 5.22
N LYS A 100 7.46 -4.42 5.49
CA LYS A 100 7.26 -5.41 6.57
C LYS A 100 7.08 -4.76 7.93
N ALA A 101 7.94 -3.80 8.28
CA ALA A 101 7.83 -3.09 9.56
C ALA A 101 6.48 -2.37 9.71
N LEU A 102 6.00 -1.72 8.65
CA LEU A 102 4.69 -1.07 8.65
C LEU A 102 3.53 -2.07 8.75
N GLY A 103 3.63 -3.22 8.07
CA GLY A 103 2.64 -4.29 8.20
C GLY A 103 2.55 -4.85 9.62
N GLU A 104 3.70 -5.06 10.28
CA GLU A 104 3.74 -5.45 11.69
C GLU A 104 3.12 -4.39 12.62
N MET A 105 3.41 -3.11 12.38
CA MET A 105 2.81 -2.01 13.13
C MET A 105 1.30 -1.93 12.91
N ALA A 106 0.83 -2.09 11.67
CA ALA A 106 -0.59 -2.09 11.32
C ALA A 106 -1.34 -3.22 12.05
N ARG A 107 -0.77 -4.42 12.08
CA ARG A 107 -1.34 -5.55 12.83
C ARG A 107 -1.40 -5.26 14.33
N LYS A 108 -0.31 -4.76 14.93
CA LYS A 108 -0.25 -4.41 16.35
C LYS A 108 -1.22 -3.30 16.73
N ALA A 109 -1.51 -2.35 15.83
CA ALA A 109 -2.41 -1.24 16.11
C ALA A 109 -3.85 -1.68 16.37
N VAL A 110 -4.29 -2.79 15.75
CA VAL A 110 -5.68 -3.28 15.85
C VAL A 110 -5.86 -4.45 16.82
N GLU A 111 -4.77 -5.08 17.27
CA GLU A 111 -4.80 -6.10 18.33
C GLU A 111 -5.24 -5.49 19.68
N GLU A 112 -5.69 -6.34 20.62
CA GLU A 112 -6.04 -5.89 21.96
C GLU A 112 -4.83 -5.20 22.62
N GLY A 113 -5.04 -3.99 23.14
CA GLY A 113 -3.96 -3.13 23.63
C GLY A 113 -3.20 -2.35 22.56
N GLY A 114 -3.63 -2.41 21.29
CA GLY A 114 -3.14 -1.60 20.19
C GLY A 114 -3.72 -0.18 20.18
N SER A 115 -3.08 0.74 19.46
CA SER A 115 -3.50 2.15 19.42
C SER A 115 -4.90 2.34 18.83
N SER A 116 -5.21 1.69 17.71
CA SER A 116 -6.55 1.80 17.09
C SER A 116 -7.62 1.08 17.90
N TYR A 117 -7.26 -0.01 18.60
CA TYR A 117 -8.14 -0.66 19.56
C TYR A 117 -8.51 0.28 20.72
N PHE A 118 -7.50 0.98 21.28
CA PHE A 118 -7.72 1.98 22.33
C PHE A 118 -8.55 3.17 21.84
N ASP A 119 -8.23 3.73 20.67
CA ASP A 119 -8.98 4.87 20.13
C ASP A 119 -10.46 4.53 19.90
N LEU A 120 -10.75 3.32 19.39
CA LEU A 120 -12.12 2.86 19.24
C LEU A 120 -12.82 2.68 20.59
N SER A 121 -12.11 2.14 21.59
CA SER A 121 -12.64 1.98 22.95
C SER A 121 -12.95 3.33 23.60
N ALA A 122 -12.04 4.30 23.45
CA ALA A 122 -12.20 5.67 23.95
C ALA A 122 -13.39 6.36 23.28
N LEU A 123 -13.54 6.22 21.96
CA LEU A 123 -14.68 6.74 21.21
C LEU A 123 -16.01 6.16 21.73
N ILE A 124 -16.07 4.86 22.00
CA ILE A 124 -17.28 4.21 22.54
C ILE A 124 -17.63 4.76 23.93
N GLU A 125 -16.64 4.92 24.81
CA GLU A 125 -16.86 5.47 26.15
C GLU A 125 -17.31 6.94 26.10
N GLU A 126 -16.73 7.74 25.20
CA GLU A 126 -17.17 9.13 25.00
C GLU A 126 -18.64 9.18 24.56
N LEU A 127 -19.03 8.36 23.57
CA LEU A 127 -20.41 8.30 23.10
C LEU A 127 -21.38 7.83 24.19
N ARG A 128 -20.97 6.89 25.06
CA ARG A 128 -21.76 6.44 26.21
C ARG A 128 -21.98 7.56 27.22
N SER A 129 -20.97 8.40 27.45
CA SER A 129 -21.04 9.51 28.41
C SER A 129 -21.95 10.67 27.95
N GLN A 130 -22.37 10.68 26.68
CA GLN A 130 -23.29 11.67 26.12
C GLN A 130 -24.77 11.24 26.16
N THR A 131 -25.06 10.02 26.63
CA THR A 131 -26.42 9.48 26.85
C THR A 131 -26.75 9.44 28.33
#